data_AF-A0A349W042-F1
#
_entry.id   AF-A0A349W042-F1
#
_cell.length_a   1.000
_cell.length_b   1.000
_cell.length_c   1.000
_cell.angle_alpha   90.00
_cell.angle_beta   90.00
_cell.angle_gamma   90.00
#
_symmetry.space_group_name_H-M   'P 1'
#
loop_
_entity.id
_entity.type
_entity.pdbx_description
1 polymer ?
#
loop_
_entity_poly.entity_id
_entity_poly.type
_entity_poly.pdbx_seq_one_letter_code
_entity_poly.pdbx_strand_id
1 'polypeptide(L)'
;IGIELSAENKKQLFVPRGFLHGFSVLSEHAVFFYKCDNNYHKESEDGVNPLDLDLAVDWQIPSERMILSQKDQEAQSFEELRSKLI
;
A
#
# COMPACT_ATOMS: atom_id res chain seq x y z
N ILE A 1 6.34 -5.67 7.13
CA ILE A 1 5.41 -6.19 8.16
C ILE A 1 4.00 -6.16 7.56
N GLY A 2 3.19 -7.18 7.81
CA GLY A 2 1.79 -7.22 7.34
C GLY A 2 0.87 -7.75 8.44
N ILE A 3 -0.40 -7.36 8.41
CA ILE A 3 -1.43 -7.85 9.32
C ILE A 3 -2.77 -7.94 8.59
N GLU A 4 -3.49 -9.04 8.78
CA GLU A 4 -4.84 -9.18 8.23
C GLU A 4 -5.82 -8.35 9.07
N LEU A 5 -6.60 -7.51 8.39
CA LEU A 5 -7.67 -6.71 8.98
C LEU A 5 -9.02 -7.22 8.47
N SER A 6 -9.97 -7.42 9.39
CA SER A 6 -11.31 -7.88 9.03
C SER A 6 -12.36 -7.28 9.98
N ALA A 7 -13.63 -7.32 9.57
CA ALA A 7 -14.73 -6.85 10.40
C ALA A 7 -14.88 -7.69 11.69
N GLU A 8 -14.50 -8.97 11.62
CA GLU A 8 -14.55 -9.93 12.71
C GLU A 8 -13.41 -9.71 13.71
N ASN A 9 -12.18 -9.49 13.21
CA ASN A 9 -11.01 -9.37 14.07
C ASN A 9 -10.87 -7.98 14.71
N LYS A 10 -11.51 -6.95 14.12
CA LYS A 10 -11.57 -5.56 14.61
C LYS A 10 -10.21 -4.93 14.91
N LYS A 11 -9.16 -5.44 14.27
CA LYS A 11 -7.82 -4.88 14.40
C LYS A 11 -7.75 -3.55 13.66
N GLN A 12 -6.86 -2.68 14.13
CA GLN A 12 -6.50 -1.43 13.46
C GLN A 12 -4.98 -1.39 13.35
N LEU A 13 -4.49 -0.88 12.23
CA LEU A 13 -3.06 -0.66 12.00
C LEU A 13 -2.78 0.84 12.05
N PHE A 14 -1.90 1.24 12.96
CA PHE A 14 -1.32 2.58 12.94
C PHE A 14 -0.05 2.58 12.10
N VAL A 15 0.00 3.46 11.10
CA VAL A 15 1.17 3.65 10.25
C VAL A 15 1.80 5.00 10.60
N PRO A 16 3.01 5.03 11.16
CA PRO A 16 3.72 6.28 11.43
C PRO A 16 4.08 7.02 10.14
N ARG A 17 4.28 8.34 10.23
CA ARG A 17 4.77 9.15 9.09
C ARG A 17 6.11 8.61 8.58
N GLY A 18 6.29 8.65 7.26
CA GLY A 18 7.51 8.20 6.58
C GLY A 18 7.54 6.71 6.26
N PHE A 19 6.49 5.95 6.58
CA PHE A 19 6.34 4.56 6.14
C PHE A 19 5.50 4.48 4.87
N LEU A 20 5.88 3.57 3.97
CA LEU A 20 5.01 3.12 2.89
C LEU A 20 3.85 2.30 3.47
N HIS A 21 2.67 2.43 2.88
CA HIS A 21 1.47 1.70 3.28
C HIS A 21 0.67 1.29 2.04
N GLY A 22 0.22 0.04 2.05
CA GLY A 22 -0.65 -0.52 1.02
C GLY A 22 -1.46 -1.69 1.60
N PHE A 23 -2.49 -2.11 0.88
CA PHE A 23 -3.33 -3.24 1.27
C PHE A 23 -3.85 -3.98 0.03
N SER A 24 -4.13 -5.27 0.20
CA SER A 24 -4.90 -6.07 -0.75
C SER A 24 -6.24 -6.46 -0.14
N VAL A 25 -7.28 -6.53 -0.97
CA VAL A 25 -8.62 -6.95 -0.55
C VAL A 25 -8.75 -8.45 -0.80
N LEU A 26 -8.85 -9.24 0.27
CA LEU A 26 -8.88 -10.72 0.21
C LEU A 26 -10.31 -11.31 0.12
N SER A 27 -11.33 -10.45 0.19
CA SER A 27 -12.75 -10.81 0.09
C SER A 27 -13.37 -10.25 -1.21
N GLU A 28 -14.56 -10.70 -1.57
CA GLU A 28 -15.30 -10.16 -2.72
C GLU A 28 -15.59 -8.65 -2.55
N HIS A 29 -15.88 -8.24 -1.32
CA HIS A 29 -16.12 -6.85 -0.95
C HIS A 29 -15.39 -6.50 0.34
N ALA A 30 -14.87 -5.28 0.41
CA ALA A 30 -14.32 -4.70 1.63
C ALA A 30 -14.70 -3.22 1.72
N VAL A 31 -15.01 -2.78 2.93
CA VAL A 31 -15.11 -1.35 3.24
C VAL A 31 -13.92 -0.99 4.10
N PHE A 32 -13.06 -0.14 3.56
CA PHE A 32 -11.83 0.29 4.22
C PHE A 32 -11.96 1.73 4.69
N PHE A 33 -11.68 1.97 5.97
CA PHE A 33 -11.65 3.29 6.58
C PHE A 33 -10.33 3.52 7.27
N TYR A 34 -9.77 4.71 7.10
CA TYR A 34 -8.57 5.14 7.77
C TYR A 34 -8.72 6.61 8.18
N LYS A 35 -7.98 6.98 9.23
CA LYS A 35 -7.93 8.36 9.72
C LYS A 35 -6.57 8.92 9.34
N CYS A 36 -6.58 10.11 8.76
CA CYS A 36 -5.37 10.87 8.48
C CYS A 36 -5.20 11.96 9.52
N ASP A 37 -3.95 12.25 9.85
CA ASP A 37 -3.57 13.39 10.70
C ASP A 37 -3.38 14.68 9.89
N ASN A 38 -3.58 14.63 8.56
CA ASN A 38 -3.55 15.77 7.65
C ASN A 38 -4.53 15.58 6.48
N ASN A 39 -4.82 16.66 5.76
CA ASN A 39 -5.64 16.62 4.55
C ASN A 39 -4.87 16.02 3.37
N TYR A 40 -5.62 15.47 2.40
CA TYR A 40 -5.04 14.97 1.16
C TYR A 40 -4.37 16.09 0.36
N HIS A 41 -3.15 15.84 -0.11
CA HIS A 41 -2.36 16.77 -0.91
C HIS A 41 -1.61 15.96 -1.98
N LYS A 42 -2.14 15.95 -3.21
CA LYS A 42 -1.71 15.05 -4.29
C LYS A 42 -0.23 15.21 -4.64
N GLU A 43 0.27 16.45 -4.62
CA GLU A 43 1.65 16.77 -4.99
C GLU A 43 2.67 16.31 -3.94
N SER A 44 2.21 15.96 -2.73
CA SER A 44 3.04 15.42 -1.66
C SER A 44 2.95 13.89 -1.57
N GLU A 45 2.19 13.25 -2.46
CA GLU A 45 2.09 11.80 -2.52
C GLU A 45 3.30 11.23 -3.27
N ASP A 46 3.89 10.20 -2.71
CA ASP A 46 4.88 9.36 -3.39
C ASP A 46 4.56 7.89 -3.07
N GLY A 47 5.05 6.98 -3.90
CA GLY A 47 4.74 5.56 -3.81
C GLY A 47 5.75 4.70 -4.52
N VAL A 48 5.66 3.41 -4.28
CA VAL A 48 6.47 2.37 -4.93
C VAL A 48 5.54 1.42 -5.65
N ASN A 49 6.00 0.90 -6.78
CA ASN A 49 5.28 -0.15 -7.48
C ASN A 49 4.99 -1.32 -6.53
N PRO A 50 3.73 -1.73 -6.32
CA PRO A 50 3.41 -2.81 -5.40
C PRO A 50 4.01 -4.16 -5.85
N LEU A 51 4.38 -4.31 -7.12
CA LEU A 51 5.04 -5.50 -7.68
C LEU A 51 6.57 -5.42 -7.66
N ASP A 52 7.14 -4.41 -6.98
CA ASP A 52 8.58 -4.24 -6.85
C ASP A 52 9.24 -5.49 -6.22
N LEU A 53 10.24 -6.03 -6.93
CA LEU A 53 10.90 -7.29 -6.57
C LEU A 53 11.85 -7.14 -5.38
N ASP A 54 12.31 -5.93 -5.06
CA ASP A 54 13.16 -5.69 -3.88
C ASP A 54 12.32 -5.70 -2.61
N LEU A 55 11.07 -5.21 -2.68
CA LEU A 55 10.12 -5.30 -1.57
C LEU A 55 9.50 -6.69 -1.44
N ALA A 56 9.25 -7.38 -2.56
CA ALA A 56 8.74 -8.75 -2.64
C ALA A 56 7.56 -9.02 -1.66
N VAL A 57 6.60 -8.09 -1.60
CA VAL A 57 5.46 -8.20 -0.68
C VAL A 57 4.55 -9.35 -1.11
N ASP A 58 4.27 -10.27 -0.17
CA ASP A 58 3.23 -11.28 -0.36
C ASP A 58 1.85 -10.65 -0.16
N TRP A 59 1.25 -10.22 -1.27
CA TRP A 59 -0.08 -9.62 -1.30
C TRP A 59 -1.22 -10.63 -1.15
N GLN A 60 -0.93 -11.95 -1.12
CA GLN A 60 -1.92 -13.03 -1.04
C GLN A 60 -2.99 -13.00 -2.15
N ILE A 61 -2.69 -12.32 -3.26
CA ILE A 61 -3.52 -12.28 -4.47
C ILE A 61 -2.60 -12.69 -5.63
N PRO A 62 -3.01 -13.66 -6.48
CA PRO A 62 -2.25 -13.98 -7.69
C PRO A 62 -2.09 -12.74 -8.58
N SER A 63 -0.90 -12.54 -9.14
CA SER A 63 -0.59 -11.34 -9.95
C SER A 63 -1.55 -11.14 -11.11
N GLU A 64 -2.06 -12.21 -11.71
CA GLU A 64 -3.01 -12.16 -12.83
C GLU A 64 -4.40 -11.67 -12.43
N ARG A 65 -4.70 -11.66 -11.12
CA ARG A 65 -5.97 -11.19 -10.55
C ARG A 65 -5.85 -9.83 -9.88
N MET A 66 -4.64 -9.28 -9.78
CA MET A 66 -4.46 -7.97 -9.16
C MET A 66 -5.07 -6.88 -10.04
N ILE A 67 -5.90 -6.05 -9.42
CA ILE A 67 -6.47 -4.85 -10.03
C ILE A 67 -5.72 -3.68 -9.42
N LEU A 68 -4.80 -3.10 -10.19
CA LEU A 68 -3.99 -1.96 -9.77
C LEU A 68 -4.42 -0.71 -10.53
N SER A 69 -4.38 0.45 -9.86
CA SER A 69 -4.57 1.72 -10.56
C SER A 69 -3.41 1.97 -11.52
N GLN A 70 -3.61 2.82 -12.54
CA GLN A 70 -2.52 3.23 -13.43
C GLN A 70 -1.37 3.88 -12.64
N LYS A 71 -1.70 4.69 -11.63
CA LYS A 71 -0.71 5.35 -10.76
C LYS A 71 0.21 4.33 -10.07
N ASP A 72 -0.35 3.24 -9.55
CA ASP A 72 0.43 2.23 -8.83
C ASP A 72 1.24 1.35 -9.79
N GLN A 73 0.72 1.09 -11.00
CA GLN A 73 1.46 0.38 -12.06
C GLN A 73 2.67 1.19 -12.56
N GLU A 74 2.55 2.52 -12.62
CA GLU A 74 3.57 3.45 -13.09
C GLU A 74 4.45 4.01 -11.95
N ALA A 75 4.23 3.59 -10.70
CA ALA A 75 5.03 4.04 -9.58
C ALA A 75 6.49 3.59 -9.72
N GLN A 76 7.41 4.39 -9.16
CA GLN A 76 8.85 4.14 -9.18
C GLN A 76 9.24 2.87 -8.42
N SER A 77 10.47 2.39 -8.64
CA SER A 77 11.00 1.26 -7.85
C SER A 77 11.31 1.67 -6.41
N PHE A 78 11.46 0.70 -5.53
CA PHE A 78 11.87 0.96 -4.15
C PHE A 78 13.29 1.56 -4.10
N GLU A 79 14.19 1.10 -4.98
CA GLU A 79 15.54 1.63 -5.08
C GLU A 79 15.55 3.12 -5.48
N GLU A 80 14.73 3.49 -6.47
CA GLU A 80 14.60 4.88 -6.94
C GLU A 80 14.07 5.78 -5.82
N LEU A 81 13.03 5.35 -5.10
CA LEU A 81 12.51 6.10 -3.97
C LEU A 81 13.56 6.25 -2.87
N ARG A 82 14.22 5.15 -2.50
CA ARG A 82 15.25 5.13 -1.45
C ARG A 82 16.39 6.09 -1.79
N SER A 83 16.80 6.14 -3.05
CA SER A 83 17.90 7.00 -3.51
C SER A 83 17.58 8.50 -3.48
N LYS A 84 16.29 8.89 -3.50
CA LYS A 84 15.86 10.29 -3.34
C LYS A 84 15.87 10.77 -1.89
N LEU A 85 15.83 9.84 -0.93
CA LEU A 85 15.71 10.12 0.50
C LEU A 85 17.07 10.17 1.23
N ILE A 86 18.13 9.70 0.56
CA ILE A 86 19.53 9.70 1.04
C ILE A 86 20.27 10.82 0.33
#